data_AF-A0A7U4GDD3-F1
#
_entry.id   AF-A0A7U4GDD3-F1
#
_cell.length_a   1.000
_cell.length_b   1.000
_cell.length_c   1.000
_cell.angle_alpha   90.00
_cell.angle_beta   90.00
_cell.angle_gamma   90.00
#
_symmetry.space_group_name_H-M   'P 1'
#
loop_
_entity.id
_entity.type
_entity.pdbx_description
1 polymer ?
#
loop_
_entity_poly.entity_id
_entity_poly.type
_entity_poly.pdbx_seq_one_letter_code
_entity_poly.pdbx_strand_id
1 'polypeptide(L)'
;MSAYDITVGRIRTCAQSAVAFVVLVSEMETALLTIRALTRCGVPDDIDDDGFPSRAVQIVWMAEQFGQACELKLIPDCLFQRYALDLIRLGHEVDEGSWTYGFKSGVNIAQESLWEE
;
A
#
# COMPACT_ATOMS: atom_id res chain seq x y z
N MET A 1 -0.94 6.79 12.71
CA MET A 1 -0.27 7.58 11.64
C MET A 1 0.82 6.71 11.04
N SER A 2 0.75 6.36 9.75
CA SER A 2 1.76 5.49 9.09
C SER A 2 3.14 6.13 9.17
N ALA A 3 4.18 5.35 9.51
CA ALA A 3 5.57 5.81 9.50
C ALA A 3 6.08 6.16 8.08
N TYR A 4 5.35 5.74 7.04
CA TYR A 4 5.66 6.02 5.65
C TYR A 4 4.60 6.98 5.07
N ASP A 5 5.07 8.07 4.45
CA ASP A 5 4.25 8.99 3.67
C ASP A 5 3.85 8.34 2.34
N ILE A 6 3.01 7.29 2.40
CA ILE A 6 2.44 6.64 1.21
C ILE A 6 1.04 7.19 1.05
N THR A 7 0.83 7.97 0.00
CA THR A 7 -0.45 8.59 -0.34
C THR A 7 -0.69 8.48 -1.85
N VAL A 8 -1.95 8.50 -2.29
CA VAL A 8 -2.31 8.59 -3.71
C VAL A 8 -1.60 9.75 -4.42
N GLY A 9 -1.53 10.91 -3.76
CA GLY A 9 -0.88 12.09 -4.32
C GLY A 9 0.62 11.88 -4.56
N ARG A 10 1.30 11.20 -3.63
CA ARG A 10 2.72 10.83 -3.79
C ARG A 10 2.90 9.77 -4.87
N ILE A 11 2.04 8.74 -4.90
CA ILE A 11 2.08 7.69 -5.94
C ILE A 11 1.97 8.32 -7.33
N ARG A 12 0.99 9.21 -7.55
CA ARG A 12 0.82 9.95 -8.80
C ARG A 12 2.08 10.73 -9.19
N THR A 13 2.69 11.42 -8.24
CA THR A 13 3.88 12.25 -8.48
C THR A 13 5.09 11.37 -8.83
N CYS A 14 5.32 10.29 -8.07
CA CYS A 14 6.41 9.36 -8.33
C CYS A 14 6.23 8.60 -9.66
N ALA A 15 5.00 8.27 -10.05
CA ALA A 15 4.71 7.59 -11.31
C ALA A 15 5.11 8.39 -12.57
N GLN A 16 5.43 9.69 -12.44
CA GLN A 16 5.96 10.52 -13.52
C GLN A 16 7.46 10.25 -13.83
N SER A 17 8.15 9.49 -12.98
CA SER A 17 9.56 9.13 -13.16
C SER A 17 9.80 7.68 -12.75
N ALA A 18 10.37 6.86 -13.63
CA ALA A 18 10.68 5.47 -13.32
C ALA A 18 11.58 5.33 -12.07
N VAL A 19 12.55 6.22 -11.89
CA VAL A 19 13.44 6.21 -10.71
C VAL A 19 12.65 6.53 -9.45
N ALA A 20 11.83 7.58 -9.47
CA ALA A 20 11.04 7.98 -8.30
C ALA A 20 10.01 6.90 -7.93
N PHE A 21 9.38 6.26 -8.92
CA PHE A 21 8.45 5.17 -8.70
C PHE A 21 9.12 3.93 -8.11
N VAL A 22 10.31 3.55 -8.60
CA VAL A 22 11.08 2.44 -8.03
C VAL A 22 11.44 2.71 -6.58
N VAL A 23 11.89 3.93 -6.24
CA VAL A 23 12.18 4.31 -4.85
C VAL A 23 10.93 4.16 -3.97
N LEU A 24 9.78 4.67 -4.43
CA LEU A 24 8.51 4.55 -3.71
C LEU A 24 8.10 3.08 -3.48
N VAL A 25 8.20 2.25 -4.52
CA VAL A 25 7.90 0.81 -4.41
C VAL A 25 8.84 0.16 -3.40
N SER A 26 10.15 0.44 -3.46
CA SER A 26 11.12 -0.12 -2.51
C SER A 26 10.89 0.33 -1.06
N GLU A 27 10.39 1.55 -0.83
CA GLU A 27 9.96 1.98 0.51
C GLU A 27 8.77 1.15 1.01
N MET A 28 7.76 0.91 0.17
CA MET A 28 6.62 0.07 0.52
C MET A 28 7.02 -1.39 0.77
N GLU A 29 7.92 -1.95 -0.06
CA GLU A 29 8.46 -3.28 0.14
C GLU A 29 9.24 -3.37 1.46
N THR A 30 10.05 -2.35 1.78
CA THR A 30 10.80 -2.28 3.03
C THR A 30 9.86 -2.25 4.24
N ALA A 31 8.76 -1.51 4.15
CA ALA A 31 7.73 -1.48 5.18
C ALA A 31 7.13 -2.87 5.43
N LEU A 32 6.67 -3.53 4.35
CA LEU A 32 6.09 -4.87 4.40
C LEU A 32 7.07 -5.92 4.95
N LEU A 33 8.33 -5.89 4.48
CA LEU A 33 9.37 -6.81 4.94
C LEU A 33 9.71 -6.60 6.41
N THR A 34 9.73 -5.35 6.87
CA THR A 34 9.95 -5.01 8.28
C THR A 34 8.82 -5.55 9.14
N ILE A 35 7.56 -5.33 8.74
CA ILE A 35 6.39 -5.88 9.42
C ILE A 35 6.49 -7.42 9.50
N ARG A 36 6.77 -8.08 8.38
CA ARG A 36 6.94 -9.54 8.33
C ARG A 36 8.03 -10.03 9.28
N ALA A 37 9.16 -9.33 9.35
CA ALA A 37 10.26 -9.68 10.24
C ALA A 37 9.87 -9.53 11.71
N LEU A 38 9.27 -8.40 12.11
CA LEU A 38 8.82 -8.16 13.48
C LEU A 38 7.81 -9.21 13.94
N THR A 39 6.82 -9.53 13.10
CA THR A 39 5.82 -10.56 13.38
C THR A 39 6.47 -11.94 13.54
N ARG A 40 7.38 -12.33 12.64
CA ARG A 40 8.09 -13.62 12.72
C ARG A 40 8.98 -13.74 13.95
N CYS A 41 9.57 -12.64 14.39
CA CYS A 41 10.38 -12.59 15.60
C CYS A 41 9.54 -12.52 16.89
N GLY A 42 8.21 -12.48 16.79
CA GLY A 42 7.32 -12.37 17.94
C GLY A 42 7.45 -11.04 18.69
N VAL A 43 7.92 -9.99 18.00
CA VAL A 43 7.99 -8.65 18.61
C VAL A 43 6.56 -8.19 18.86
N PRO A 44 6.19 -7.84 20.11
CA PRO A 44 4.85 -7.35 20.42
C PRO A 44 4.47 -6.19 19.49
N ASP A 45 3.21 -6.17 19.04
CA ASP A 45 2.69 -5.06 18.26
C ASP A 45 1.93 -4.09 19.16
N ASP A 46 1.95 -2.82 18.78
CA ASP A 46 1.16 -1.81 19.46
C ASP A 46 -0.30 -1.93 18.98
N ILE A 47 -1.25 -1.84 19.90
CA ILE A 47 -2.68 -1.84 19.57
C ILE A 47 -3.15 -0.39 19.55
N ASP A 48 -3.83 0.02 18.47
CA ASP A 48 -4.39 1.36 18.37
C ASP A 48 -5.66 1.53 19.22
N ASP A 49 -6.20 2.74 19.24
CA ASP A 49 -7.38 3.09 20.05
C ASP A 49 -8.63 2.28 19.67
N ASP A 50 -8.68 1.76 18.44
CA ASP A 50 -9.79 0.98 17.90
C ASP A 50 -9.60 -0.54 18.11
N GLY A 51 -8.50 -0.95 18.75
CA GLY A 51 -8.21 -2.34 19.06
C GLY A 51 -7.51 -3.12 17.94
N PHE A 52 -7.02 -2.43 16.91
CA PHE A 52 -6.32 -3.04 15.79
C PHE A 52 -4.80 -3.03 15.98
N PRO A 53 -4.08 -4.10 15.58
CA PRO A 53 -2.63 -4.09 15.56
C PRO A 53 -2.10 -3.01 14.60
N SER A 54 -1.17 -2.19 15.07
CA SER A 54 -0.61 -1.06 14.33
C SER A 54 0.00 -1.50 12.99
N ARG A 55 0.62 -2.68 12.93
CA ARG A 55 1.16 -3.24 11.68
C ARG A 55 0.05 -3.57 10.69
N ALA A 56 -1.06 -4.13 11.15
CA ALA A 56 -2.21 -4.44 10.28
C ALA A 56 -2.81 -3.16 9.70
N VAL A 57 -2.97 -2.12 10.53
CA VAL A 57 -3.43 -0.78 10.12
C VAL A 57 -2.50 -0.19 9.07
N GLN A 58 -1.19 -0.33 9.25
CA GLN A 58 -0.20 0.14 8.29
C GLN A 58 -0.28 -0.58 6.94
N ILE A 59 -0.51 -1.90 6.94
CA ILE A 59 -0.71 -2.67 5.71
C ILE A 59 -1.99 -2.20 5.01
N VAL A 60 -3.10 -2.07 5.75
CA VAL A 60 -4.38 -1.58 5.21
C VAL A 60 -4.18 -0.22 4.54
N TRP A 61 -3.54 0.72 5.23
CA TRP A 61 -3.29 2.06 4.70
C TRP A 61 -2.49 2.02 3.39
N MET A 62 -1.36 1.30 3.36
CA MET A 62 -0.53 1.21 2.15
C MET A 62 -1.31 0.58 0.98
N ALA A 63 -2.04 -0.50 1.25
CA ALA A 63 -2.83 -1.18 0.24
C ALA A 63 -3.98 -0.31 -0.28
N GLU A 64 -4.64 0.46 0.58
CA GLU A 64 -5.70 1.40 0.22
C GLU A 64 -5.19 2.49 -0.72
N GLN A 65 -4.12 3.19 -0.33
CA GLN A 65 -3.55 4.24 -1.16
C GLN A 65 -3.06 3.71 -2.50
N PHE A 66 -2.53 2.49 -2.53
CA PHE A 66 -2.09 1.84 -3.76
C PHE A 66 -3.25 1.39 -4.64
N GLY A 67 -4.29 0.77 -4.05
CA GLY A 67 -5.50 0.34 -4.75
C GLY A 67 -6.24 1.51 -5.39
N GLN A 68 -6.39 2.61 -4.65
CA GLN A 68 -6.98 3.84 -5.17
C GLN A 68 -6.17 4.41 -6.36
N ALA A 69 -4.84 4.44 -6.28
CA ALA A 69 -3.99 4.89 -7.38
C ALA A 69 -4.08 3.99 -8.62
N CYS A 70 -4.25 2.68 -8.43
CA CYS A 70 -4.44 1.72 -9.51
C CYS A 70 -5.78 1.94 -10.23
N GLU A 71 -6.88 2.08 -9.47
CA GLU A 71 -8.22 2.29 -10.03
C GLU A 71 -8.32 3.61 -10.80
N LEU A 72 -7.71 4.67 -10.27
CA LEU A 72 -7.61 5.97 -10.93
C LEU A 72 -6.61 5.99 -12.10
N LYS A 73 -5.98 4.86 -12.44
CA LYS A 73 -5.01 4.70 -13.54
C LYS A 73 -3.85 5.69 -13.47
N LEU A 74 -3.38 6.00 -12.26
CA LEU A 74 -2.31 6.97 -12.02
C LEU A 74 -0.91 6.39 -12.29
N ILE A 75 -0.80 5.07 -12.39
CA ILE A 75 0.46 4.36 -12.62
C ILE A 75 0.49 3.89 -14.07
N PRO A 76 1.48 4.34 -14.89
CA PRO A 76 1.65 3.84 -16.25
C PRO A 76 1.84 2.32 -16.29
N ASP A 77 1.21 1.65 -17.25
CA ASP A 77 1.23 0.18 -17.38
C ASP A 77 2.64 -0.42 -17.37
N CYS A 78 3.61 0.27 -18.00
CA CYS A 78 5.00 -0.20 -18.06
C CYS A 78 5.69 -0.20 -16.68
N LEU A 79 5.34 0.74 -15.79
CA LEU A 79 5.82 0.78 -14.42
C LEU A 79 5.06 -0.22 -13.55
N PHE A 80 3.74 -0.33 -13.77
CA PHE A 80 2.90 -1.27 -13.05
C PHE A 80 3.36 -2.72 -13.25
N GLN A 81 3.48 -3.16 -14.49
CA GLN A 81 3.89 -4.53 -14.81
C GLN A 81 5.28 -4.87 -14.29
N ARG A 82 6.20 -3.90 -14.27
CA ARG A 82 7.60 -4.12 -13.92
C ARG A 82 7.87 -4.06 -12.42
N TYR A 83 7.13 -3.25 -11.67
CA TYR A 83 7.44 -2.97 -10.26
C TYR A 83 6.25 -3.15 -9.31
N ALA A 84 5.01 -2.92 -9.76
CA ALA A 84 3.84 -3.00 -8.86
C ALA A 84 3.39 -4.43 -8.56
N LEU A 85 3.52 -5.35 -9.53
CA LEU A 85 3.02 -6.71 -9.38
C LEU A 85 3.69 -7.47 -8.23
N ASP A 86 5.01 -7.33 -8.08
CA ASP A 86 5.75 -8.00 -7.02
C ASP A 86 5.48 -7.38 -5.65
N LEU A 87 5.25 -6.06 -5.58
CA LEU A 87 4.78 -5.39 -4.38
C LEU A 87 3.41 -5.91 -3.92
N ILE A 88 2.46 -6.08 -4.86
CA ILE A 88 1.12 -6.63 -4.56
C ILE A 88 1.25 -8.06 -4.02
N ARG A 89 2.06 -8.90 -4.67
CA ARG A 89 2.33 -10.27 -4.20
C ARG A 89 2.93 -10.28 -2.80
N LEU A 90 3.94 -9.44 -2.56
CA LEU A 90 4.55 -9.30 -1.24
C LEU A 90 3.51 -8.89 -0.19
N GLY A 91 2.64 -7.94 -0.50
CA GLY A 91 1.55 -7.52 0.37
C GLY A 91 0.67 -8.70 0.82
N HIS A 92 0.23 -9.51 -0.14
CA HIS A 92 -0.53 -10.73 0.14
C HIS A 92 0.27 -11.76 0.95
N GLU A 93 1.57 -11.93 0.70
CA GLU A 93 2.43 -12.84 1.47
C GLU A 93 2.65 -12.39 2.92
N VAL A 94 2.65 -11.08 3.18
CA VAL A 94 2.83 -10.53 4.53
C VAL A 94 1.54 -10.65 5.34
N ASP A 95 0.43 -10.18 4.78
CA ASP A 95 -0.89 -10.26 5.38
C ASP A 95 -1.97 -10.13 4.30
N GLU A 96 -2.46 -11.27 3.80
CA GLU A 96 -3.49 -11.31 2.76
C GLU A 96 -4.78 -10.59 3.17
N GLY A 97 -5.17 -10.71 4.44
CA GLY A 97 -6.41 -10.14 4.95
C GLY A 97 -6.38 -8.62 4.93
N SER A 98 -5.38 -8.04 5.61
CA SER A 98 -5.20 -6.60 5.68
C SER A 98 -4.90 -5.99 4.30
N TRP A 99 -4.07 -6.63 3.48
CA TRP A 99 -3.77 -6.12 2.15
C TRP A 99 -5.00 -6.12 1.25
N THR A 100 -5.74 -7.23 1.19
CA THR A 100 -6.94 -7.33 0.33
C THR A 100 -8.02 -6.37 0.78
N TYR A 101 -8.23 -6.21 2.08
CA TYR A 101 -9.19 -5.27 2.63
C TYR A 101 -8.83 -3.83 2.24
N GLY A 102 -7.60 -3.40 2.53
CA GLY A 102 -7.14 -2.05 2.19
C GLY A 102 -7.23 -1.78 0.69
N PHE A 103 -6.71 -2.68 -0.14
CA PHE A 103 -6.74 -2.50 -1.60
C PHE A 103 -8.16 -2.32 -2.13
N LYS A 104 -9.12 -3.14 -1.68
CA LYS A 104 -10.53 -3.00 -2.06
C LYS A 104 -11.15 -1.71 -1.56
N SER A 105 -10.84 -1.30 -0.33
CA SER A 105 -11.26 0.01 0.23
C SER A 105 -10.83 1.14 -0.71
N GLY A 106 -9.57 1.14 -1.13
CA GLY A 106 -9.01 2.15 -2.03
C GLY A 106 -9.67 2.18 -3.40
N VAL A 107 -9.94 1.00 -3.98
CA VAL A 107 -10.70 0.89 -5.24
C VAL A 107 -12.10 1.47 -5.10
N ASN A 108 -12.82 1.15 -4.02
CA ASN A 108 -14.16 1.68 -3.79
C ASN A 108 -14.16 3.20 -3.64
N ILE A 109 -13.21 3.76 -2.88
CA ILE A 109 -13.05 5.22 -2.72
C ILE A 109 -12.81 5.91 -4.07
N ALA A 110 -11.94 5.32 -4.91
CA ALA A 110 -11.68 5.83 -6.26
C ALA A 110 -12.95 5.80 -7.13
N GLN A 111 -13.71 4.71 -7.06
CA GLN A 111 -14.96 4.58 -7.80
C GLN A 111 -15.97 5.63 -7.36
N GLU A 112 -16.25 5.75 -6.06
CA GLU A 112 -17.17 6.76 -5.50
C GLU A 112 -16.83 8.17 -5.98
N SER A 113 -15.53 8.52 -5.99
CA SER A 113 -15.05 9.83 -6.48
C SER A 113 -15.37 10.08 -7.96
N LEU A 114 -15.36 9.03 -8.80
CA LEU A 114 -15.70 9.14 -10.23
C LEU A 114 -17.20 9.26 -10.50
N TRP A 115 -18.06 8.83 -9.57
CA TRP A 115 -19.52 9.00 -9.70
C TRP A 115 -20.01 10.38 -9.27
N GLU A 116 -19.18 11.14 -8.55
CA GLU A 116 -19.48 12.50 -8.09
C GLU A 116 -19.01 13.60 -9.07
N GLU A 117 -18.27 13.24 -10.12
CA GLU A 117 -17.83 14.13 -11.24
C GLU A 117 -18.77 14.07 -12.46
#